data_AF-A0A182T7H7-F1
#
_entry.id   AF-A0A182T7H7-F1
#
_cell.length_a   1.000
_cell.length_b   1.000
_cell.length_c   1.000
_cell.angle_alpha   90.00
_cell.angle_beta   90.00
_cell.angle_gamma   90.00
#
_symmetry.space_group_name_H-M   'P 1'
#
loop_
_entity.id
_entity.type
_entity.pdbx_description
1 polymer ?
#
loop_
_entity_poly.entity_id
_entity_poly.type
_entity_poly.pdbx_seq_one_letter_code
_entity_poly.pdbx_strand_id
1 'polypeptide(L)'
;QAVELTERTSAEQAGAIREPLNAVNRRWENLLRGMVERQKQLEHALLHLGQFQHALNELLVWINKTDANLDELKPIPGDPQLLEVELAKLKVLANDIHAHQSSVDTLNDAGRKLIENDRGSLEASTTQDKLQQLNKQWRDLLQKAADRQHELEESLRDAQAFTAEIQDLLGWLGDVDAVISASKPVGGLPETASEQLERFMEVYNELEENRAKVETLIAQGQEYVRKQSQLQVSSSNLQHTLRTLKQRWDAVVSRASDKKIKLEIALKEATEFHDALQAFVEWLTQAEKQLSSASAVSRVLETIQQQMEEHKVLQKDVSIHRESMLLLDKKGTHLKYFSQKQDVILIKNLLVSVQHRWERVVAKAAERTRALDHGYKEAREFHDAWVQLTGWLKDTEKTLDTLAEETSNDAVKIKKHLEKLREIQRNLQSKESFYDSTMRNGKGLMDRAPKSDETVLSKMMSELKDSWKRVCQKSVERQRKFEEALLLSGQFADALQALLDWLRKTKARLAEDGPVHGDLDTVTTLVEHHRQLESDLDKR
;
A
#
# COMPACT_ATOMS: atom_id res chain seq x y z
N GLN A 1 -93.98 98.35 42.70
CA GLN A 1 -93.67 99.35 43.73
C GLN A 1 -93.20 100.70 43.16
N ALA A 2 -92.17 100.82 42.31
CA ALA A 2 -91.78 102.14 41.74
C ALA A 2 -92.77 102.75 40.71
N VAL A 3 -93.46 101.91 39.95
CA VAL A 3 -94.54 102.33 39.01
C VAL A 3 -95.76 102.87 39.76
N GLU A 4 -96.01 102.35 40.97
CA GLU A 4 -97.14 102.72 41.83
C GLU A 4 -96.93 104.07 42.55
N LEU A 5 -95.67 104.49 42.73
CA LEU A 5 -95.27 105.78 43.29
C LEU A 5 -95.30 106.92 42.27
N THR A 6 -95.18 106.60 40.98
CA THR A 6 -95.20 107.59 39.88
C THR A 6 -96.62 107.97 39.43
N GLU A 7 -97.64 107.16 39.77
CA GLU A 7 -99.05 107.45 39.47
C GLU A 7 -99.75 108.35 40.51
N ARG A 8 -99.16 108.54 41.70
CA ARG A 8 -99.77 109.32 42.82
C ARG A 8 -99.06 110.66 43.14
N THR A 9 -98.17 111.15 42.27
CA THR A 9 -97.37 112.39 42.46
C THR A 9 -97.46 113.33 41.25
N SER A 10 -97.17 114.63 41.41
CA SER A 10 -97.28 115.65 40.35
C SER A 10 -96.24 115.43 39.22
N ALA A 11 -96.49 115.96 38.02
CA ALA A 11 -95.67 115.70 36.82
C ALA A 11 -94.17 116.01 36.98
N GLU A 12 -93.81 117.02 37.78
CA GLU A 12 -92.40 117.34 38.13
C GLU A 12 -91.78 116.31 39.09
N GLN A 13 -92.54 115.81 40.07
CA GLN A 13 -92.07 114.80 41.03
C GLN A 13 -91.95 113.40 40.39
N ALA A 14 -92.85 113.07 39.45
CA ALA A 14 -92.75 111.84 38.66
C ALA A 14 -91.51 111.86 37.74
N GLY A 15 -91.16 113.01 37.15
CA GLY A 15 -89.95 113.20 36.35
C GLY A 15 -88.65 113.01 37.15
N ALA A 16 -88.60 113.56 38.37
CA ALA A 16 -87.46 113.46 39.28
C ALA A 16 -87.15 112.01 39.74
N ILE A 17 -88.14 111.11 39.72
CA ILE A 17 -87.98 109.68 40.03
C ILE A 17 -87.73 108.86 38.75
N ARG A 18 -88.34 109.25 37.62
CA ARG A 18 -88.31 108.49 36.37
C ARG A 18 -86.97 108.55 35.64
N GLU A 19 -86.26 109.68 35.69
CA GLU A 19 -84.91 109.78 35.08
C GLU A 19 -83.87 108.89 35.78
N PRO A 20 -83.70 108.93 37.11
CA PRO A 20 -82.80 108.01 37.83
C PRO A 20 -83.19 106.54 37.63
N LEU A 21 -84.50 106.23 37.61
CA LEU A 21 -84.99 104.87 37.40
C LEU A 21 -84.69 104.38 35.98
N ASN A 22 -84.86 105.22 34.95
CA ASN A 22 -84.49 104.88 33.57
C ASN A 22 -82.97 104.75 33.38
N ALA A 23 -82.17 105.58 34.07
CA ALA A 23 -80.71 105.46 34.06
C ALA A 23 -80.23 104.17 34.75
N VAL A 24 -80.85 103.79 35.88
CA VAL A 24 -80.59 102.51 36.56
C VAL A 24 -81.03 101.34 35.68
N ASN A 25 -82.20 101.41 35.04
CA ASN A 25 -82.68 100.37 34.12
C ASN A 25 -81.75 100.21 32.91
N ARG A 26 -81.24 101.30 32.31
CA ARG A 26 -80.24 101.22 31.22
C ARG A 26 -78.92 100.61 31.68
N ARG A 27 -78.44 100.97 32.87
CA ARG A 27 -77.23 100.34 33.46
C ARG A 27 -77.47 98.86 33.75
N TRP A 28 -78.65 98.50 34.25
CA TRP A 28 -79.05 97.11 34.51
C TRP A 28 -79.15 96.28 33.23
N GLU A 29 -79.79 96.81 32.18
CA GLU A 29 -79.87 96.15 30.85
C GLU A 29 -78.50 95.98 30.19
N ASN A 30 -77.62 96.99 30.28
CA ASN A 30 -76.25 96.90 29.77
C ASN A 30 -75.40 95.90 30.56
N LEU A 31 -75.58 95.84 31.88
CA LEU A 31 -74.92 94.85 32.73
C LEU A 31 -75.42 93.43 32.44
N LEU A 32 -76.74 93.25 32.23
CA LEU A 32 -77.35 91.98 31.80
C LEU A 32 -76.82 91.54 30.43
N ARG A 33 -76.75 92.44 29.45
CA ARG A 33 -76.18 92.16 28.12
C ARG A 33 -74.71 91.77 28.21
N GLY A 34 -73.92 92.53 28.98
CA GLY A 34 -72.51 92.24 29.22
C GLY A 34 -72.30 90.91 29.97
N MET A 35 -73.18 90.57 30.90
CA MET A 35 -73.17 89.25 31.57
C MET A 35 -73.47 88.13 30.58
N VAL A 36 -74.49 88.26 29.72
CA VAL A 36 -74.84 87.25 28.71
C VAL A 36 -73.74 87.08 27.66
N GLU A 37 -73.14 88.17 27.18
CA GLU A 37 -72.00 88.12 26.25
C GLU A 37 -70.77 87.47 26.89
N ARG A 38 -70.46 87.83 28.14
CA ARG A 38 -69.37 87.20 28.90
C ARG A 38 -69.67 85.73 29.19
N GLN A 39 -70.91 85.38 29.52
CA GLN A 39 -71.32 83.98 29.70
C GLN A 39 -71.12 83.19 28.41
N LYS A 40 -71.56 83.69 27.25
CA LYS A 40 -71.31 83.03 25.95
C LYS A 40 -69.83 82.88 25.63
N GLN A 41 -69.01 83.90 25.92
CA GLN A 41 -67.56 83.83 25.74
C GLN A 41 -66.92 82.78 26.65
N LEU A 42 -67.36 82.69 27.90
CA LEU A 42 -66.89 81.68 28.86
C LEU A 42 -67.34 80.27 28.46
N GLU A 43 -68.58 80.09 28.02
CA GLU A 43 -69.10 78.81 27.52
C GLU A 43 -68.35 78.34 26.26
N HIS A 44 -68.08 79.26 25.33
CA HIS A 44 -67.29 78.98 24.14
C HIS A 44 -65.84 78.62 24.49
N ALA A 45 -65.20 79.37 25.39
CA ALA A 45 -63.84 79.07 25.86
C ALA A 45 -63.75 77.71 26.58
N LEU A 46 -64.74 77.39 27.42
CA LEU A 46 -64.83 76.08 28.08
C LEU A 46 -64.99 74.93 27.08
N LEU A 47 -65.80 75.12 26.04
CA LEU A 47 -65.97 74.12 24.98
C LEU A 47 -64.65 73.89 24.23
N HIS A 48 -63.97 74.95 23.79
CA HIS A 48 -62.69 74.85 23.07
C HIS A 48 -61.59 74.22 23.94
N LEU A 49 -61.51 74.60 25.22
CA LEU A 49 -60.57 73.99 26.17
C LEU A 49 -60.88 72.50 26.39
N GLY A 50 -62.17 72.14 26.51
CA GLY A 50 -62.61 70.76 26.63
C GLY A 50 -62.27 69.92 25.39
N GLN A 51 -62.53 70.46 24.19
CA GLN A 51 -62.19 69.82 22.91
C GLN A 51 -60.68 69.62 22.76
N PHE A 52 -59.89 70.64 23.09
CA PHE A 52 -58.42 70.56 23.11
C PHE A 52 -57.94 69.47 24.07
N GLN A 53 -58.42 69.48 25.32
CA GLN A 53 -57.98 68.52 26.34
C GLN A 53 -58.39 67.09 25.99
N HIS A 54 -59.55 66.90 25.36
CA HIS A 54 -59.99 65.60 24.89
C HIS A 54 -59.11 65.08 23.76
N ALA A 55 -58.93 65.86 22.69
CA ALA A 55 -58.09 65.48 21.55
C ALA A 55 -56.62 65.24 21.95
N LEU A 56 -56.09 66.04 22.88
CA LEU A 56 -54.76 65.83 23.47
C LEU A 56 -54.67 64.49 24.19
N ASN A 57 -55.63 64.17 25.05
CA ASN A 57 -55.65 62.91 25.78
C ASN A 57 -55.78 61.70 24.84
N GLU A 58 -56.64 61.80 23.83
CA GLU A 58 -56.80 60.74 22.82
C GLU A 58 -55.48 60.49 22.07
N LEU A 59 -54.80 61.55 21.64
CA LEU A 59 -53.52 61.43 20.96
C LEU A 59 -52.44 60.85 21.87
N LEU A 60 -52.38 61.23 23.15
CA LEU A 60 -51.44 60.66 24.11
C LEU A 60 -51.68 59.16 24.34
N VAL A 61 -52.94 58.74 24.46
CA VAL A 61 -53.31 57.32 24.57
C VAL A 61 -52.90 56.56 23.31
N TRP A 62 -53.15 57.13 22.14
CA TRP A 62 -52.73 56.54 20.86
C TRP A 62 -51.20 56.46 20.75
N ILE A 63 -50.46 57.50 21.15
CA ILE A 63 -48.98 57.49 21.16
C ILE A 63 -48.48 56.37 22.05
N ASN A 64 -48.98 56.25 23.28
CA ASN A 64 -48.53 55.20 24.21
C ASN A 64 -48.85 53.80 23.69
N LYS A 65 -50.00 53.62 23.02
CA LYS A 65 -50.37 52.33 22.40
C LYS A 65 -49.46 52.00 21.22
N THR A 66 -49.19 52.97 20.35
CA THR A 66 -48.31 52.80 19.20
C THR A 66 -46.85 52.56 19.63
N ASP A 67 -46.41 53.25 20.69
CA ASP A 67 -45.11 53.05 21.32
C ASP A 67 -44.95 51.61 21.84
N ALA A 68 -45.98 51.06 22.49
CA ALA A 68 -46.01 49.67 22.94
C ALA A 68 -46.00 48.69 21.76
N ASN A 69 -46.76 48.96 20.68
CA ASN A 69 -46.73 48.13 19.48
C ASN A 69 -45.33 48.10 18.84
N LEU A 70 -44.59 49.21 18.86
CA LEU A 70 -43.19 49.27 18.37
C LEU A 70 -42.22 48.44 19.23
N ASP A 71 -42.54 48.17 20.51
CA ASP A 71 -41.76 47.28 21.38
C ASP A 71 -42.03 45.79 21.11
N GLU A 72 -43.19 45.45 20.56
CA GLU A 72 -43.54 44.10 20.16
C GLU A 72 -42.82 43.66 18.87
N LEU A 73 -42.54 44.62 17.97
CA LEU A 73 -41.75 44.38 16.77
C LEU A 73 -40.29 44.16 17.14
N LYS A 74 -39.81 42.92 17.05
CA LYS A 74 -38.43 42.56 17.41
C LYS A 74 -37.70 41.94 16.21
N PRO A 75 -36.39 42.20 16.06
CA PRO A 75 -35.58 41.53 15.05
C PRO A 75 -35.51 40.02 15.32
N ILE A 76 -35.95 39.24 14.34
CA ILE A 76 -35.99 37.78 14.36
C ILE A 76 -34.75 37.25 13.61
N PRO A 77 -33.72 36.75 14.29
CA PRO A 77 -32.47 36.37 13.63
C PRO A 77 -32.65 35.12 12.75
N GLY A 78 -31.96 35.10 11.60
CA GLY A 78 -31.81 33.89 10.77
C GLY A 78 -33.05 33.45 9.97
N ASP A 79 -34.13 34.23 9.96
CA ASP A 79 -35.31 33.95 9.13
C ASP A 79 -35.76 35.20 8.35
N PRO A 80 -35.38 35.32 7.06
CA PRO A 80 -35.75 36.45 6.22
C PRO A 80 -37.26 36.62 6.04
N GLN A 81 -38.02 35.52 5.96
CA GLN A 81 -39.47 35.57 5.71
C GLN A 81 -40.20 36.18 6.90
N LEU A 82 -39.79 35.82 8.11
CA LEU A 82 -40.37 36.39 9.33
C LEU A 82 -40.01 37.87 9.49
N LEU A 83 -38.78 38.27 9.16
CA LEU A 83 -38.35 39.66 9.18
C LEU A 83 -39.08 40.54 8.15
N GLU A 84 -39.35 40.01 6.95
CA GLU A 84 -40.17 40.69 5.95
C GLU A 84 -41.61 40.95 6.46
N VAL A 85 -42.18 40.00 7.22
CA VAL A 85 -43.47 40.17 7.87
C VAL A 85 -43.43 41.27 8.94
N GLU A 86 -42.40 41.30 9.79
CA GLU A 86 -42.24 42.35 10.80
C GLU A 86 -42.02 43.74 10.18
N LEU A 87 -41.25 43.83 9.09
CA LEU A 87 -41.09 45.07 8.31
C LEU A 87 -42.40 45.54 7.68
N ALA A 88 -43.23 44.62 7.18
CA ALA A 88 -44.54 44.95 6.65
C ALA A 88 -45.47 45.52 7.74
N LYS A 89 -45.46 44.94 8.96
CA LYS A 89 -46.19 45.49 10.11
C LYS A 89 -45.68 46.87 10.51
N LEU A 90 -44.36 47.05 10.58
CA LEU A 90 -43.75 48.34 10.88
C LEU A 90 -44.14 49.41 9.84
N LYS A 91 -44.19 49.05 8.57
CA LYS A 91 -44.61 49.97 7.49
C LYS A 91 -46.05 50.45 7.68
N VAL A 92 -46.95 49.59 8.14
CA VAL A 92 -48.32 49.98 8.48
C VAL A 92 -48.34 50.97 9.64
N LEU A 93 -47.60 50.69 10.72
CA LEU A 93 -47.48 51.60 11.87
C LEU A 93 -46.85 52.94 11.47
N ALA A 94 -45.80 52.93 10.65
CA ALA A 94 -45.13 54.14 10.18
C ALA A 94 -46.08 55.03 9.36
N ASN A 95 -46.94 54.43 8.52
CA ASN A 95 -47.97 55.17 7.80
C ASN A 95 -49.03 55.76 8.75
N ASP A 96 -49.42 55.02 9.80
CA ASP A 96 -50.38 55.51 10.81
C ASP A 96 -49.78 56.67 11.63
N ILE A 97 -48.51 56.57 12.02
CA ILE A 97 -47.75 57.65 12.64
C ILE A 97 -47.70 58.86 11.71
N HIS A 98 -47.41 58.68 10.43
CA HIS A 98 -47.39 59.78 9.48
C HIS A 98 -48.75 60.49 9.35
N ALA A 99 -49.86 59.73 9.35
CA ALA A 99 -51.21 60.30 9.27
C ALA A 99 -51.56 61.20 10.47
N HIS A 100 -51.09 60.86 11.68
CA HIS A 100 -51.35 61.62 12.90
C HIS A 100 -50.51 62.91 13.02
N GLN A 101 -49.54 63.15 12.13
CA GLN A 101 -48.76 64.39 12.11
C GLN A 101 -49.64 65.64 12.04
N SER A 102 -50.66 65.62 11.18
CA SER A 102 -51.61 66.74 11.03
C SER A 102 -52.41 67.01 12.31
N SER A 103 -52.75 65.97 13.07
CA SER A 103 -53.45 66.07 14.36
C SER A 103 -52.55 66.69 15.43
N VAL A 104 -51.26 66.32 15.46
CA VAL A 104 -50.24 66.92 16.34
C VAL A 104 -50.08 68.41 16.04
N ASP A 105 -49.99 68.76 14.76
CA ASP A 105 -49.84 70.16 14.31
C ASP A 105 -51.08 70.99 14.69
N THR A 106 -52.28 70.45 14.46
CA THR A 106 -53.55 71.09 14.83
C THR A 106 -53.67 71.31 16.34
N LEU A 107 -53.27 70.32 17.15
CA LEU A 107 -53.24 70.44 18.61
C LEU A 107 -52.21 71.47 19.08
N ASN A 108 -51.03 71.51 18.47
CA ASN A 108 -50.01 72.51 18.77
C ASN A 108 -50.53 73.93 18.49
N ASP A 109 -51.21 74.15 17.37
CA ASP A 109 -51.78 75.44 17.00
C ASP A 109 -52.93 75.87 17.93
N ALA A 110 -53.83 74.94 18.26
CA ALA A 110 -54.91 75.18 19.21
C ALA A 110 -54.36 75.49 20.61
N GLY A 111 -53.36 74.74 21.05
CA GLY A 111 -52.68 74.93 22.32
C GLY A 111 -51.93 76.26 22.41
N ARG A 112 -51.24 76.69 21.35
CA ARG A 112 -50.63 78.04 21.26
C ARG A 112 -51.67 79.15 21.45
N LYS A 113 -52.81 79.05 20.76
CA LYS A 113 -53.90 80.05 20.88
C LYS A 113 -54.44 80.13 22.31
N LEU A 114 -54.59 78.99 23.00
CA LEU A 114 -55.02 78.96 24.40
C LEU A 114 -54.01 79.63 25.34
N ILE A 115 -52.71 79.39 25.13
CA ILE A 115 -51.63 80.03 25.91
C ILE A 115 -51.58 81.55 25.66
N GLU A 116 -51.83 81.99 24.42
CA GLU A 116 -51.83 83.41 24.07
C GLU A 116 -53.01 84.20 24.63
N ASN A 117 -54.19 83.58 24.72
CA ASN A 117 -55.39 84.22 25.23
C ASN A 117 -55.38 84.43 26.75
N ASP A 118 -54.58 83.66 27.49
CA ASP A 118 -54.51 83.69 28.96
C ASP A 118 -53.06 83.82 29.47
N ARG A 119 -52.27 84.69 28.82
CA ARG A 119 -50.84 84.86 29.09
C ARG A 119 -50.56 85.21 30.56
N GLY A 120 -49.72 84.39 31.20
CA GLY A 120 -49.30 84.57 32.60
C GLY A 120 -50.20 83.89 33.63
N SER A 121 -51.26 83.20 33.20
CA SER A 121 -52.10 82.34 34.06
C SER A 121 -51.42 81.00 34.37
N LEU A 122 -51.90 80.34 35.43
CA LEU A 122 -51.48 78.99 35.80
C LEU A 122 -51.92 77.96 34.74
N GLU A 123 -53.08 78.19 34.13
CA GLU A 123 -53.70 77.36 33.10
C GLU A 123 -52.90 77.38 31.78
N ALA A 124 -52.37 78.54 31.40
CA ALA A 124 -51.47 78.68 30.25
C ALA A 124 -50.15 77.93 30.47
N SER A 125 -49.55 78.02 31.66
CA SER A 125 -48.35 77.24 32.01
C SER A 125 -48.63 75.73 31.96
N THR A 126 -49.75 75.29 32.53
CA THR A 126 -50.14 73.88 32.55
C THR A 126 -50.37 73.34 31.13
N THR A 127 -50.98 74.14 30.25
CA THR A 127 -51.19 73.79 28.84
C THR A 127 -49.87 73.70 28.08
N GLN A 128 -48.94 74.61 28.36
CA GLN A 128 -47.60 74.59 27.80
C GLN A 128 -46.83 73.33 28.20
N ASP A 129 -46.85 72.92 29.47
CA ASP A 129 -46.17 71.71 29.94
C ASP A 129 -46.71 70.44 29.27
N LYS A 130 -48.05 70.35 29.12
CA LYS A 130 -48.70 69.23 28.43
C LYS A 130 -48.35 69.16 26.94
N LEU A 131 -48.30 70.30 26.24
CA LEU A 131 -47.86 70.35 24.84
C LEU A 131 -46.38 69.98 24.70
N GLN A 132 -45.53 70.42 25.64
CA GLN A 132 -44.12 70.02 25.64
C GLN A 132 -43.98 68.50 25.84
N GLN A 133 -44.77 67.92 26.76
CA GLN A 133 -44.83 66.47 26.95
C GLN A 133 -45.28 65.75 25.68
N LEU A 134 -46.38 66.17 25.05
CA LEU A 134 -46.86 65.61 23.79
C LEU A 134 -45.78 65.66 22.71
N ASN A 135 -45.17 66.82 22.48
CA ASN A 135 -44.13 66.99 21.46
C ASN A 135 -42.84 66.22 21.77
N LYS A 136 -42.55 65.97 23.04
CA LYS A 136 -41.46 65.08 23.44
C LYS A 136 -41.81 63.64 23.07
N GLN A 137 -42.96 63.14 23.53
CA GLN A 137 -43.39 61.76 23.24
C GLN A 137 -43.58 61.51 21.74
N TRP A 138 -44.05 62.51 20.98
CA TRP A 138 -44.14 62.44 19.52
C TRP A 138 -42.76 62.28 18.85
N ARG A 139 -41.77 63.08 19.27
CA ARG A 139 -40.39 62.96 18.76
C ARG A 139 -39.75 61.64 19.15
N ASP A 140 -39.96 61.21 20.40
CA ASP A 140 -39.46 59.92 20.89
C ASP A 140 -40.08 58.76 20.09
N LEU A 141 -41.39 58.81 19.79
CA LEU A 141 -42.09 57.83 18.96
C LEU A 141 -41.54 57.78 17.52
N LEU A 142 -41.34 58.95 16.89
CA LEU A 142 -40.76 59.04 15.54
C LEU A 142 -39.34 58.46 15.50
N GLN A 143 -38.51 58.79 16.49
CA GLN A 143 -37.15 58.24 16.59
C GLN A 143 -37.18 56.73 16.78
N LYS A 144 -38.01 56.22 17.70
CA LYS A 144 -38.16 54.79 17.96
C LYS A 144 -38.62 54.01 16.73
N ALA A 145 -39.55 54.56 15.95
CA ALA A 145 -39.99 53.95 14.69
C ALA A 145 -38.86 53.89 13.64
N ALA A 146 -38.06 54.96 13.52
CA ALA A 146 -36.91 55.01 12.62
C ALA A 146 -35.79 54.03 13.05
N ASP A 147 -35.50 53.98 14.35
CA ASP A 147 -34.51 53.05 14.92
C ASP A 147 -34.96 51.60 14.69
N ARG A 148 -36.23 51.30 14.94
CA ARG A 148 -36.79 49.96 14.70
C ARG A 148 -36.74 49.57 13.23
N GLN A 149 -36.99 50.52 12.32
CA GLN A 149 -36.85 50.28 10.89
C GLN A 149 -35.42 49.89 10.54
N HIS A 150 -34.44 50.64 11.02
CA HIS A 150 -33.04 50.37 10.77
C HIS A 150 -32.60 48.99 11.30
N GLU A 151 -32.99 48.65 12.54
CA GLU A 151 -32.69 47.36 13.17
C GLU A 151 -33.29 46.17 12.40
N LEU A 152 -34.55 46.27 11.96
CA LEU A 152 -35.20 45.20 11.21
C LEU A 152 -34.59 45.05 9.81
N GLU A 153 -34.25 46.15 9.13
CA GLU A 153 -33.60 46.12 7.83
C GLU A 153 -32.18 45.54 7.91
N GLU A 154 -31.42 45.85 8.96
CA GLU A 154 -30.10 45.26 9.20
C GLU A 154 -30.20 43.76 9.48
N SER A 155 -31.10 43.37 10.39
CA SER A 155 -31.33 41.96 10.69
C SER A 155 -31.80 41.17 9.44
N LEU A 156 -32.55 41.79 8.53
CA LEU A 156 -32.98 41.17 7.28
C LEU A 156 -31.80 40.91 6.35
N ARG A 157 -30.91 41.90 6.20
CA ARG A 157 -29.68 41.75 5.40
C ARG A 157 -28.82 40.60 5.93
N ASP A 158 -28.62 40.53 7.24
CA ASP A 158 -27.84 39.46 7.88
C ASP A 158 -28.48 38.08 7.67
N ALA A 159 -29.81 37.98 7.84
CA ALA A 159 -30.53 36.73 7.63
C ALA A 159 -30.49 36.26 6.16
N GLN A 160 -30.56 37.20 5.21
CA GLN A 160 -30.44 36.92 3.78
C GLN A 160 -29.03 36.44 3.43
N ALA A 161 -27.99 37.12 3.93
CA ALA A 161 -26.59 36.72 3.73
C ALA A 161 -26.33 35.32 4.30
N PHE A 162 -26.77 35.05 5.53
CA PHE A 162 -26.66 33.74 6.16
C PHE A 162 -27.38 32.64 5.36
N THR A 163 -28.59 32.93 4.86
CA THR A 163 -29.33 31.97 4.03
C THR A 163 -28.62 31.70 2.71
N ALA A 164 -28.05 32.74 2.07
CA ALA A 164 -27.28 32.60 0.85
C ALA A 164 -26.03 31.72 1.06
N GLU A 165 -25.28 31.94 2.13
CA GLU A 165 -24.11 31.10 2.47
C GLU A 165 -24.47 29.62 2.66
N ILE A 166 -25.62 29.33 3.27
CA ILE A 166 -26.11 27.95 3.38
C ILE A 166 -26.42 27.37 1.99
N GLN A 167 -27.09 28.12 1.12
CA GLN A 167 -27.42 27.63 -0.22
C GLN A 167 -26.18 27.38 -1.06
N ASP A 168 -25.18 28.27 -0.97
CA ASP A 168 -23.89 28.11 -1.66
C ASP A 168 -23.18 26.83 -1.20
N LEU A 169 -23.13 26.58 0.11
CA LEU A 169 -22.55 25.34 0.65
C LEU A 169 -23.34 24.10 0.26
N LEU A 170 -24.68 24.16 0.22
CA LEU A 170 -25.52 23.05 -0.22
C LEU A 170 -25.32 22.73 -1.71
N GLY A 171 -25.13 23.76 -2.54
CA GLY A 171 -24.80 23.63 -3.96
C GLY A 171 -23.43 22.98 -4.14
N TRP A 172 -22.41 23.55 -3.50
CA TRP A 172 -21.04 23.01 -3.52
C TRP A 172 -20.98 21.55 -3.02
N LEU A 173 -21.69 21.20 -1.95
CA LEU A 173 -21.81 19.81 -1.49
C LEU A 173 -22.44 18.89 -2.54
N GLY A 174 -23.38 19.41 -3.33
CA GLY A 174 -23.96 18.69 -4.47
C GLY A 174 -22.93 18.42 -5.58
N ASP A 175 -22.06 19.39 -5.86
CA ASP A 175 -20.99 19.24 -6.85
C ASP A 175 -19.93 18.24 -6.39
N VAL A 176 -19.48 18.34 -5.14
CA VAL A 176 -18.54 17.38 -4.52
C VAL A 176 -19.15 15.97 -4.52
N ASP A 177 -20.43 15.85 -4.16
CA ASP A 177 -21.14 14.58 -4.24
C ASP A 177 -21.17 14.01 -5.67
N ALA A 178 -21.48 14.84 -6.66
CA ALA A 178 -21.49 14.39 -8.06
C ALA A 178 -20.12 13.85 -8.49
N VAL A 179 -19.02 14.47 -8.06
CA VAL A 179 -17.65 13.99 -8.31
C VAL A 179 -17.34 12.68 -7.58
N ILE A 180 -17.75 12.53 -6.31
CA ILE A 180 -17.58 11.27 -5.56
C ILE A 180 -18.39 10.15 -6.20
N SER A 181 -19.62 10.44 -6.61
CA SER A 181 -20.58 9.51 -7.20
C SER A 181 -20.19 9.09 -8.62
N ALA A 182 -19.51 9.96 -9.38
CA ALA A 182 -18.89 9.64 -10.67
C ALA A 182 -17.69 8.69 -10.48
N SER A 183 -17.97 7.45 -10.07
CA SER A 183 -16.94 6.44 -9.82
C SER A 183 -16.57 5.71 -11.11
N LYS A 184 -15.32 5.90 -11.53
CA LYS A 184 -14.65 5.03 -12.51
C LYS A 184 -14.09 3.80 -11.80
N PRO A 185 -13.93 2.65 -12.49
CA PRO A 185 -13.11 1.55 -11.99
C PRO A 185 -11.74 2.05 -11.56
N VAL A 186 -11.14 1.41 -10.55
CA VAL A 186 -9.86 1.88 -10.01
C VAL A 186 -8.69 1.52 -10.94
N GLY A 187 -7.58 2.25 -10.83
CA GLY A 187 -6.33 1.86 -11.48
C GLY A 187 -5.84 0.50 -10.98
N GLY A 188 -5.42 -0.37 -11.90
CA GLY A 188 -4.88 -1.71 -11.60
C GLY A 188 -3.36 -1.75 -11.55
N LEU A 189 -2.70 -0.66 -11.96
CA LEU A 189 -1.25 -0.49 -11.97
C LEU A 189 -0.86 0.66 -11.03
N PRO A 190 0.35 0.64 -10.43
CA PRO A 190 0.78 1.66 -9.48
C PRO A 190 0.60 3.09 -10.01
N GLU A 191 0.98 3.35 -11.27
CA GLU A 191 0.89 4.66 -11.90
C GLU A 191 -0.56 5.13 -12.00
N THR A 192 -1.44 4.27 -12.53
CA THR A 192 -2.86 4.58 -12.71
C THR A 192 -3.62 4.73 -11.39
N ALA A 193 -3.28 3.92 -10.39
CA ALA A 193 -3.91 3.99 -9.07
C ALA A 193 -3.42 5.25 -8.32
N SER A 194 -2.14 5.60 -8.45
CA SER A 194 -1.56 6.80 -7.86
C SER A 194 -2.17 8.07 -8.46
N GLU A 195 -2.25 8.16 -9.79
CA GLU A 195 -2.87 9.32 -10.48
C GLU A 195 -4.33 9.51 -10.04
N GLN A 196 -5.09 8.42 -9.94
CA GLN A 196 -6.47 8.47 -9.49
C GLN A 196 -6.61 8.90 -8.03
N LEU A 197 -5.72 8.43 -7.15
CA LEU A 197 -5.69 8.83 -5.75
C LEU A 197 -5.32 10.32 -5.62
N GLU A 198 -4.28 10.77 -6.30
CA GLU A 198 -3.82 12.16 -6.28
C GLU A 198 -4.94 13.13 -6.69
N ARG A 199 -5.59 12.84 -7.83
CA ARG A 199 -6.74 13.63 -8.29
C ARG A 199 -7.90 13.64 -7.31
N PHE A 200 -8.16 12.53 -6.62
CA PHE A 200 -9.22 12.47 -5.61
C PHE A 200 -8.84 13.24 -4.34
N MET A 201 -7.56 13.24 -3.97
CA MET A 201 -7.06 13.96 -2.81
C MET A 201 -7.22 15.47 -2.95
N GLU A 202 -7.20 16.03 -4.16
CA GLU A 202 -7.56 17.45 -4.39
C GLU A 202 -8.96 17.77 -3.86
N VAL A 203 -9.95 16.97 -4.24
CA VAL A 203 -11.35 17.13 -3.80
C VAL A 203 -11.49 16.85 -2.30
N TYR A 204 -10.78 15.85 -1.79
CA TYR A 204 -10.81 15.50 -0.37
C TYR A 204 -10.21 16.62 0.49
N ASN A 205 -9.12 17.25 0.05
CA ASN A 205 -8.48 18.34 0.77
C ASN A 205 -9.37 19.60 0.75
N GLU A 206 -9.98 19.93 -0.38
CA GLU A 206 -10.97 21.01 -0.47
C GLU A 206 -12.16 20.79 0.49
N LEU A 207 -12.61 19.54 0.61
CA LEU A 207 -13.64 19.17 1.59
C LEU A 207 -13.19 19.47 3.02
N GLU A 208 -11.98 19.05 3.41
CA GLU A 208 -11.45 19.29 4.75
C GLU A 208 -11.21 20.78 5.04
N GLU A 209 -10.77 21.58 4.07
CA GLU A 209 -10.62 23.03 4.21
C GLU A 209 -11.95 23.73 4.52
N ASN A 210 -13.06 23.24 3.97
CA ASN A 210 -14.40 23.79 4.21
C ASN A 210 -15.05 23.31 5.51
N ARG A 211 -14.46 22.34 6.24
CA ARG A 211 -15.01 21.79 7.49
C ARG A 211 -15.32 22.88 8.52
N ALA A 212 -14.35 23.74 8.81
CA ALA A 212 -14.48 24.80 9.82
C ALA A 212 -15.57 25.81 9.44
N LYS A 213 -15.72 26.10 8.15
CA LYS A 213 -16.77 26.99 7.63
C LYS A 213 -18.16 26.39 7.88
N VAL A 214 -18.35 25.11 7.55
CA VAL A 214 -19.62 24.41 7.78
C VAL A 214 -19.97 24.31 9.27
N GLU A 215 -18.99 23.99 10.12
CA GLU A 215 -19.18 23.91 11.57
C GLU A 215 -19.55 25.27 12.18
N THR A 216 -18.89 26.34 11.73
CA THR A 216 -19.17 27.71 12.19
C THR A 216 -20.57 28.15 11.78
N LEU A 217 -20.98 27.89 10.53
CA LEU A 217 -22.29 28.27 10.02
C LEU A 217 -23.42 27.50 10.74
N ILE A 218 -23.20 26.21 11.03
CA ILE A 218 -24.12 25.41 11.85
C ILE A 218 -24.22 25.99 13.27
N ALA A 219 -23.10 26.34 13.90
CA ALA A 219 -23.08 26.92 15.24
C ALA A 219 -23.82 28.27 15.30
N GLN A 220 -23.58 29.15 14.33
CA GLN A 220 -24.30 30.42 14.19
C GLN A 220 -25.81 30.19 14.01
N GLY A 221 -26.20 29.25 13.16
CA GLY A 221 -27.61 28.88 12.98
C GLY A 221 -28.28 28.36 14.25
N GLN A 222 -27.57 27.55 15.05
CA GLN A 222 -28.09 27.07 16.35
C GLN A 222 -28.28 28.22 17.34
N GLU A 223 -27.40 29.21 17.34
CA GLU A 223 -27.56 30.40 18.17
C GLU A 223 -28.78 31.24 17.73
N TYR A 224 -29.03 31.35 16.42
CA TYR A 224 -30.26 31.98 15.91
C TYR A 224 -31.52 31.21 16.34
N VAL A 225 -31.53 29.88 16.26
CA VAL A 225 -32.63 29.04 16.77
C VAL A 225 -32.87 29.31 18.26
N ARG A 226 -31.81 29.39 19.07
CA ARG A 226 -31.90 29.69 20.50
C ARG A 226 -32.54 31.06 20.76
N LYS A 227 -32.12 32.09 20.01
CA LYS A 227 -32.69 33.45 20.10
C LYS A 227 -34.15 33.47 19.65
N GLN A 228 -34.53 32.79 18.57
CA GLN A 228 -35.92 32.66 18.13
C GLN A 228 -36.81 31.98 19.18
N SER A 229 -36.31 30.95 19.87
CA SER A 229 -37.03 30.31 20.97
C SER A 229 -37.26 31.26 22.16
N GLN A 230 -36.30 32.13 22.49
CA GLN A 230 -36.47 33.15 23.53
C GLN A 230 -37.52 34.21 23.13
N LEU A 231 -37.62 34.50 21.85
CA LEU A 231 -38.65 35.39 21.28
C LEU A 231 -40.02 34.72 21.13
N GLN A 232 -40.14 33.43 21.48
CA GLN A 232 -41.36 32.62 21.29
C GLN A 232 -41.84 32.57 19.83
N VAL A 233 -40.89 32.59 18.89
CA VAL A 233 -41.15 32.49 17.45
C VAL A 233 -40.80 31.09 16.95
N SER A 234 -41.55 30.59 15.97
CA SER A 234 -41.28 29.29 15.33
C SER A 234 -39.92 29.30 14.62
N SER A 235 -39.04 28.37 15.00
CA SER A 235 -37.72 28.18 14.37
C SER A 235 -37.67 26.95 13.44
N SER A 236 -38.84 26.39 13.11
CA SER A 236 -38.97 25.12 12.38
C SER A 236 -38.27 25.10 11.02
N ASN A 237 -38.41 26.18 10.23
CA ASN A 237 -37.77 26.31 8.92
C ASN A 237 -36.24 26.32 9.04
N LEU A 238 -35.70 27.19 9.91
CA LEU A 238 -34.26 27.27 10.15
C LEU A 238 -33.69 25.95 10.68
N GLN A 239 -34.37 25.31 11.63
CA GLN A 239 -33.97 23.98 12.13
C GLN A 239 -33.94 22.92 11.03
N HIS A 240 -34.90 22.93 10.10
CA HIS A 240 -34.93 22.02 8.97
C HIS A 240 -33.75 22.25 8.01
N THR A 241 -33.49 23.52 7.68
CA THR A 241 -32.36 23.91 6.82
C THR A 241 -31.01 23.49 7.43
N LEU A 242 -30.77 23.78 8.72
CA LEU A 242 -29.54 23.38 9.40
C LEU A 242 -29.38 21.86 9.49
N ARG A 243 -30.48 21.13 9.73
CA ARG A 243 -30.48 19.66 9.73
C ARG A 243 -30.11 19.12 8.35
N THR A 244 -30.66 19.70 7.29
CA THR A 244 -30.36 19.30 5.90
C THR A 244 -28.90 19.53 5.56
N LEU A 245 -28.34 20.71 5.90
CA LEU A 245 -26.92 21.01 5.70
C LEU A 245 -26.04 20.00 6.44
N LYS A 246 -26.31 19.77 7.74
CA LYS A 246 -25.55 18.80 8.55
C LYS A 246 -25.62 17.39 7.97
N GLN A 247 -26.81 16.92 7.60
CA GLN A 247 -27.00 15.58 7.04
C GLN A 247 -26.25 15.41 5.71
N ARG A 248 -26.29 16.42 4.82
CA ARG A 248 -25.55 16.37 3.56
C ARG A 248 -24.05 16.40 3.79
N TRP A 249 -23.56 17.27 4.67
CA TRP A 249 -22.16 17.34 5.07
C TRP A 249 -21.66 15.98 5.57
N ASP A 250 -22.33 15.40 6.57
CA ASP A 250 -21.95 14.12 7.17
C ASP A 250 -21.95 12.99 6.12
N ALA A 251 -22.93 12.96 5.21
CA ALA A 251 -23.02 11.96 4.15
C ALA A 251 -21.93 12.11 3.07
N VAL A 252 -21.54 13.33 2.72
CA VAL A 252 -20.45 13.61 1.77
C VAL A 252 -19.10 13.24 2.39
N VAL A 253 -18.84 13.66 3.63
CA VAL A 253 -17.61 13.31 4.38
C VAL A 253 -17.45 11.81 4.51
N SER A 254 -18.51 11.09 4.89
CA SER A 254 -18.47 9.63 5.01
C SER A 254 -18.10 8.97 3.69
N ARG A 255 -18.74 9.34 2.58
CA ARG A 255 -18.47 8.74 1.27
C ARG A 255 -17.11 9.13 0.71
N ALA A 256 -16.66 10.36 0.97
CA ALA A 256 -15.33 10.81 0.58
C ALA A 256 -14.24 9.99 1.30
N SER A 257 -14.41 9.76 2.61
CA SER A 257 -13.53 8.90 3.41
C SER A 257 -13.51 7.46 2.90
N ASP A 258 -14.69 6.87 2.65
CA ASP A 258 -14.77 5.51 2.10
C ASP A 258 -14.08 5.38 0.74
N LYS A 259 -14.20 6.40 -0.11
CA LYS A 259 -13.56 6.43 -1.43
C LYS A 259 -12.05 6.60 -1.30
N LYS A 260 -11.56 7.44 -0.39
CA LYS A 260 -10.14 7.59 -0.07
C LYS A 260 -9.54 6.23 0.33
N ILE A 261 -10.15 5.55 1.31
CA ILE A 261 -9.68 4.25 1.80
C ILE A 261 -9.62 3.22 0.67
N LYS A 262 -10.64 3.18 -0.19
CA LYS A 262 -10.66 2.25 -1.34
C LYS A 262 -9.53 2.54 -2.33
N LEU A 263 -9.24 3.81 -2.61
CA LEU A 263 -8.16 4.20 -3.52
C LEU A 263 -6.78 3.89 -2.93
N GLU A 264 -6.59 4.12 -1.62
CA GLU A 264 -5.35 3.77 -0.91
C GLU A 264 -5.10 2.26 -0.91
N ILE A 265 -6.14 1.45 -0.67
CA ILE A 265 -6.06 -0.02 -0.75
C ILE A 265 -5.73 -0.46 -2.18
N ALA A 266 -6.40 0.09 -3.19
CA ALA A 266 -6.14 -0.23 -4.59
C ALA A 266 -4.69 0.09 -4.99
N LEU A 267 -4.17 1.25 -4.60
CA LEU A 267 -2.77 1.62 -4.83
C LEU A 267 -1.82 0.63 -4.15
N LYS A 268 -2.07 0.30 -2.88
CA LYS A 268 -1.25 -0.66 -2.15
C LYS A 268 -1.23 -2.04 -2.84
N GLU A 269 -2.40 -2.56 -3.23
CA GLU A 269 -2.50 -3.85 -3.91
C GLU A 269 -1.83 -3.85 -5.28
N ALA A 270 -1.95 -2.75 -6.05
CA ALA A 270 -1.28 -2.58 -7.33
C ALA A 270 0.25 -2.55 -7.18
N THR A 271 0.77 -1.84 -6.17
CA THR A 271 2.20 -1.79 -5.85
C THR A 271 2.72 -3.16 -5.41
N GLU A 272 2.03 -3.84 -4.49
CA GLU A 272 2.45 -5.18 -4.06
C GLU A 272 2.47 -6.20 -5.22
N PHE A 273 1.52 -6.10 -6.16
CA PHE A 273 1.53 -6.93 -7.36
C PHE A 273 2.71 -6.57 -8.27
N HIS A 274 2.96 -5.28 -8.51
CA HIS A 274 4.07 -4.82 -9.33
C HIS A 274 5.42 -5.26 -8.76
N ASP A 275 5.65 -5.09 -7.47
CA ASP A 275 6.89 -5.47 -6.81
C ASP A 275 7.12 -7.00 -6.87
N ALA A 276 6.06 -7.77 -6.60
CA ALA A 276 6.12 -9.24 -6.73
C ALA A 276 6.39 -9.68 -8.18
N LEU A 277 5.79 -8.99 -9.16
CA LEU A 277 6.01 -9.24 -10.58
C LEU A 277 7.46 -8.97 -10.97
N GLN A 278 8.02 -7.81 -10.56
CA GLN A 278 9.40 -7.43 -10.86
C GLN A 278 10.39 -8.42 -10.24
N ALA A 279 10.25 -8.71 -8.94
CA ALA A 279 11.11 -9.68 -8.26
C ALA A 279 11.09 -11.05 -8.94
N PHE A 280 9.92 -11.50 -9.39
CA PHE A 280 9.79 -12.77 -10.10
C PHE A 280 10.37 -12.73 -11.52
N VAL A 281 10.22 -11.61 -12.24
CA VAL A 281 10.83 -11.37 -13.56
C VAL A 281 12.36 -11.34 -13.47
N GLU A 282 12.91 -10.71 -12.45
CA GLU A 282 14.35 -10.70 -12.17
C GLU A 282 14.86 -12.11 -11.90
N TRP A 283 14.19 -12.85 -11.01
CA TRP A 283 14.53 -14.25 -10.75
C TRP A 283 14.44 -15.11 -12.01
N LEU A 284 13.38 -14.99 -12.81
CA LEU A 284 13.25 -15.71 -14.08
C LEU A 284 14.43 -15.42 -15.00
N THR A 285 14.85 -14.16 -15.09
CA THR A 285 15.99 -13.74 -15.91
C THR A 285 17.29 -14.38 -15.43
N GLN A 286 17.49 -14.46 -14.11
CA GLN A 286 18.66 -15.12 -13.52
C GLN A 286 18.63 -16.64 -13.76
N ALA A 287 17.49 -17.30 -13.57
CA ALA A 287 17.33 -18.73 -13.81
C ALA A 287 17.52 -19.09 -15.30
N GLU A 288 16.95 -18.30 -16.21
CA GLU A 288 17.17 -18.44 -17.66
C GLU A 288 18.65 -18.26 -18.03
N LYS A 289 19.34 -17.30 -17.41
CA LYS A 289 20.78 -17.09 -17.59
C LYS A 289 21.58 -18.28 -17.07
N GLN A 290 21.32 -18.75 -15.84
CA GLN A 290 22.01 -19.91 -15.27
C GLN A 290 21.84 -21.15 -16.14
N LEU A 291 20.62 -21.44 -16.61
CA LEU A 291 20.34 -22.58 -17.50
C LEU A 291 21.03 -22.45 -18.87
N SER A 292 21.13 -21.24 -19.42
CA SER A 292 21.77 -21.01 -20.72
C SER A 292 23.29 -20.96 -20.64
N SER A 293 23.86 -20.52 -19.53
CA SER A 293 25.31 -20.53 -19.27
C SER A 293 25.82 -21.87 -18.73
N ALA A 294 24.93 -22.81 -18.44
CA ALA A 294 25.30 -24.09 -17.87
C ALA A 294 26.19 -24.88 -18.85
N SER A 295 27.30 -25.41 -18.35
CA SER A 295 28.22 -26.21 -19.15
C SER A 295 27.56 -27.49 -19.65
N ALA A 296 28.07 -28.00 -20.77
CA ALA A 296 27.65 -29.27 -21.34
C ALA A 296 27.81 -30.41 -20.31
N VAL A 297 26.89 -31.38 -20.35
CA VAL A 297 26.88 -32.50 -19.40
C VAL A 297 28.15 -33.32 -19.57
N SER A 298 28.94 -33.41 -18.50
CA SER A 298 30.22 -34.10 -18.50
C SER A 298 30.05 -35.63 -18.50
N ARG A 299 31.05 -36.34 -19.02
CA ARG A 299 31.19 -37.80 -18.92
C ARG A 299 32.35 -38.21 -18.00
N VAL A 300 32.96 -37.25 -17.30
CA VAL A 300 33.93 -37.49 -16.23
C VAL A 300 33.18 -37.53 -14.90
N LEU A 301 33.36 -38.61 -14.12
CA LEU A 301 32.56 -38.88 -12.92
C LEU A 301 32.59 -37.74 -11.89
N GLU A 302 33.77 -37.21 -11.58
CA GLU A 302 33.94 -36.13 -10.61
C GLU A 302 33.26 -34.84 -11.07
N THR A 303 33.48 -34.45 -12.33
CA THR A 303 32.89 -33.24 -12.91
C THR A 303 31.38 -33.31 -13.00
N ILE A 304 30.79 -34.46 -13.39
CA ILE A 304 29.34 -34.58 -13.44
C ILE A 304 28.70 -34.62 -12.05
N GLN A 305 29.35 -35.22 -11.05
CA GLN A 305 28.90 -35.15 -9.66
C GLN A 305 28.81 -33.70 -9.18
N GLN A 306 29.81 -32.88 -9.50
CA GLN A 306 29.77 -31.44 -9.22
C GLN A 306 28.61 -30.75 -9.96
N GLN A 307 28.45 -30.99 -11.27
CA GLN A 307 27.35 -30.42 -12.06
C GLN A 307 25.96 -30.80 -11.51
N MET A 308 25.80 -32.01 -10.98
CA MET A 308 24.57 -32.46 -10.36
C MET A 308 24.26 -31.72 -9.06
N GLU A 309 25.26 -31.50 -8.20
CA GLU A 309 25.05 -30.74 -6.95
C GLU A 309 24.75 -29.26 -7.25
N GLU A 310 25.44 -28.64 -8.21
CA GLU A 310 25.12 -27.29 -8.68
C GLU A 310 23.68 -27.20 -9.22
N HIS A 311 23.26 -28.18 -10.05
CA HIS A 311 21.90 -28.22 -10.60
C HIS A 311 20.82 -28.46 -9.54
N LYS A 312 21.14 -29.19 -8.48
CA LYS A 312 20.23 -29.45 -7.36
C LYS A 312 19.86 -28.17 -6.60
N VAL A 313 20.79 -27.22 -6.49
CA VAL A 313 20.50 -25.87 -5.95
C VAL A 313 19.45 -25.18 -6.81
N LEU A 314 19.65 -25.14 -8.14
CA LEU A 314 18.67 -24.56 -9.06
C LEU A 314 17.30 -25.26 -8.98
N GLN A 315 17.25 -26.59 -8.88
CA GLN A 315 15.99 -27.32 -8.72
C GLN A 315 15.22 -26.92 -7.45
N LYS A 316 15.95 -26.75 -6.34
CA LYS A 316 15.37 -26.30 -5.09
C LYS A 316 14.81 -24.88 -5.24
N ASP A 317 15.57 -23.99 -5.87
CA ASP A 317 15.16 -22.60 -6.12
C ASP A 317 13.92 -22.53 -7.01
N VAL A 318 13.89 -23.28 -8.11
CA VAL A 318 12.69 -23.42 -8.97
C VAL A 318 11.52 -23.94 -8.15
N SER A 319 11.71 -24.93 -7.27
CA SER A 319 10.62 -25.48 -6.46
C SER A 319 10.01 -24.45 -5.51
N ILE A 320 10.85 -23.61 -4.87
CA ILE A 320 10.40 -22.52 -3.97
C ILE A 320 9.58 -21.48 -4.75
N HIS A 321 10.07 -21.10 -5.93
CA HIS A 321 9.43 -20.05 -6.75
C HIS A 321 8.12 -20.48 -7.42
N ARG A 322 7.74 -21.76 -7.31
CA ARG A 322 6.40 -22.24 -7.72
C ARG A 322 5.29 -21.55 -6.94
N GLU A 323 5.47 -21.35 -5.63
CA GLU A 323 4.48 -20.64 -4.81
C GLU A 323 4.39 -19.17 -5.18
N SER A 324 5.53 -18.54 -5.51
CA SER A 324 5.57 -17.15 -6.00
C SER A 324 4.74 -16.97 -7.28
N MET A 325 4.84 -17.91 -8.23
CA MET A 325 4.02 -17.87 -9.46
C MET A 325 2.52 -17.96 -9.16
N LEU A 326 2.11 -18.84 -8.25
CA LEU A 326 0.70 -18.99 -7.85
C LEU A 326 0.17 -17.73 -7.13
N LEU A 327 0.98 -17.16 -6.23
CA LEU A 327 0.63 -15.93 -5.53
C LEU A 327 0.49 -14.75 -6.50
N LEU A 328 1.40 -14.66 -7.48
CA LEU A 328 1.36 -13.62 -8.50
C LEU A 328 0.10 -13.72 -9.36
N ASP A 329 -0.28 -14.92 -9.79
CA ASP A 329 -1.54 -15.14 -10.53
C ASP A 329 -2.78 -14.79 -9.69
N LYS A 330 -2.78 -15.14 -8.41
CA LYS A 330 -3.86 -14.78 -7.48
C LYS A 330 -3.98 -13.26 -7.30
N LYS A 331 -2.87 -12.56 -7.04
CA LYS A 331 -2.84 -11.10 -6.89
C LYS A 331 -3.28 -10.40 -8.17
N GLY A 332 -2.75 -10.81 -9.32
CA GLY A 332 -3.14 -10.24 -10.61
C GLY A 332 -4.60 -10.54 -10.96
N THR A 333 -5.13 -11.71 -10.59
CA THR A 333 -6.56 -12.04 -10.76
C THR A 333 -7.48 -11.23 -9.87
N HIS A 334 -7.06 -10.96 -8.63
CA HIS A 334 -7.77 -10.05 -7.75
C HIS A 334 -7.84 -8.63 -8.35
N LEU A 335 -6.69 -8.06 -8.74
CA LEU A 335 -6.62 -6.72 -9.33
C LEU A 335 -7.51 -6.57 -10.56
N LYS A 336 -7.51 -7.56 -11.47
CA LYS A 336 -8.35 -7.52 -12.68
C LYS A 336 -9.85 -7.34 -12.40
N TYR A 337 -10.35 -7.76 -11.24
CA TYR A 337 -11.79 -7.74 -10.93
C TYR A 337 -12.35 -6.32 -10.80
N PHE A 338 -11.58 -5.41 -10.22
CA PHE A 338 -12.01 -4.03 -9.94
C PHE A 338 -11.25 -2.97 -10.73
N SER A 339 -10.27 -3.38 -11.55
CA SER A 339 -9.47 -2.49 -12.38
C SER A 339 -10.20 -2.02 -13.64
N GLN A 340 -9.79 -0.87 -14.17
CA GLN A 340 -10.22 -0.40 -15.48
C GLN A 340 -9.77 -1.32 -16.63
N LYS A 341 -10.54 -1.33 -17.73
CA LYS A 341 -10.36 -2.28 -18.85
C LYS A 341 -8.95 -2.29 -19.45
N GLN A 342 -8.30 -1.12 -19.55
CA GLN A 342 -6.94 -1.02 -20.10
C GLN A 342 -5.92 -1.76 -19.23
N ASP A 343 -5.97 -1.53 -17.92
CA ASP A 343 -5.08 -2.19 -16.96
C ASP A 343 -5.34 -3.69 -16.89
N VAL A 344 -6.60 -4.12 -16.98
CA VAL A 344 -6.95 -5.56 -17.04
C VAL A 344 -6.24 -6.26 -18.20
N ILE A 345 -6.18 -5.62 -19.37
CA ILE A 345 -5.48 -6.17 -20.54
C ILE A 345 -3.98 -6.24 -20.28
N LEU A 346 -3.38 -5.19 -19.73
CA LEU A 346 -1.95 -5.13 -19.41
C LEU A 346 -1.57 -6.19 -18.37
N ILE A 347 -2.28 -6.27 -17.25
CA ILE A 347 -2.07 -7.27 -16.20
C ILE A 347 -2.18 -8.69 -16.77
N LYS A 348 -3.21 -8.95 -17.61
CA LYS A 348 -3.35 -10.25 -18.28
C LYS A 348 -2.15 -10.60 -19.15
N ASN A 349 -1.68 -9.65 -19.97
CA ASN A 349 -0.54 -9.88 -20.85
C ASN A 349 0.76 -10.13 -20.06
N LEU A 350 0.96 -9.38 -18.97
CA LEU A 350 2.10 -9.57 -18.07
C LEU A 350 2.10 -10.96 -17.43
N LEU A 351 0.95 -11.39 -16.88
CA LEU A 351 0.79 -12.72 -16.28
C LEU A 351 1.06 -13.84 -17.29
N VAL A 352 0.49 -13.75 -18.50
CA VAL A 352 0.70 -14.77 -19.55
C VAL A 352 2.17 -14.83 -19.98
N SER A 353 2.81 -13.67 -20.14
CA SER A 353 4.23 -13.59 -20.51
C SER A 353 5.12 -14.27 -19.45
N VAL A 354 4.89 -13.94 -18.17
CA VAL A 354 5.61 -14.52 -17.04
C VAL A 354 5.35 -16.03 -16.91
N GLN A 355 4.10 -16.47 -17.10
CA GLN A 355 3.74 -17.88 -17.07
C GLN A 355 4.51 -18.67 -18.13
N HIS A 356 4.56 -18.20 -19.38
CA HIS A 356 5.30 -18.89 -20.44
C HIS A 356 6.80 -18.96 -20.14
N ARG A 357 7.39 -17.89 -19.59
CA ARG A 357 8.81 -17.91 -19.18
C ARG A 357 9.07 -18.91 -18.07
N TRP A 358 8.21 -18.93 -17.05
CA TRP A 358 8.26 -19.93 -15.97
C TRP A 358 8.18 -21.36 -16.50
N GLU A 359 7.21 -21.66 -17.36
CA GLU A 359 7.05 -22.99 -17.96
C GLU A 359 8.30 -23.43 -18.74
N ARG A 360 8.93 -22.49 -19.48
CA ARG A 360 10.19 -22.75 -20.17
C ARG A 360 11.35 -23.05 -19.22
N VAL A 361 11.48 -22.32 -18.12
CA VAL A 361 12.51 -22.57 -17.09
C VAL A 361 12.31 -23.95 -16.46
N VAL A 362 11.09 -24.29 -16.06
CA VAL A 362 10.75 -25.59 -15.48
C VAL A 362 11.05 -26.73 -16.45
N ALA A 363 10.64 -26.59 -17.71
CA ALA A 363 10.88 -27.60 -18.75
C ALA A 363 12.38 -27.83 -18.98
N LYS A 364 13.16 -26.75 -19.15
CA LYS A 364 14.61 -26.83 -19.35
C LYS A 364 15.36 -27.39 -18.14
N ALA A 365 14.95 -27.01 -16.93
CA ALA A 365 15.52 -27.55 -15.71
C ALA A 365 15.30 -29.07 -15.62
N ALA A 366 14.09 -29.55 -15.94
CA ALA A 366 13.76 -30.97 -15.96
C ALA A 366 14.48 -31.73 -17.08
N GLU A 367 14.65 -31.15 -18.27
CA GLU A 367 15.45 -31.72 -19.35
C GLU A 367 16.91 -31.89 -18.94
N ARG A 368 17.52 -30.84 -18.34
CA ARG A 368 18.89 -30.89 -17.84
C ARG A 368 19.07 -31.96 -16.77
N THR A 369 18.09 -32.15 -15.87
CA THR A 369 18.12 -33.23 -14.88
C THR A 369 18.23 -34.60 -15.54
N ARG A 370 17.37 -34.90 -16.52
CA ARG A 370 17.41 -36.18 -17.24
C ARG A 370 18.75 -36.38 -17.94
N ALA A 371 19.29 -35.31 -18.54
CA ALA A 371 20.58 -35.35 -19.21
C ALA A 371 21.73 -35.63 -18.23
N LEU A 372 21.74 -34.99 -17.05
CA LEU A 372 22.72 -35.23 -15.99
C LEU A 372 22.61 -36.63 -15.39
N ASP A 373 21.40 -37.14 -15.12
CA ASP A 373 21.20 -38.49 -14.59
C ASP A 373 21.70 -39.56 -15.56
N HIS A 374 21.40 -39.40 -16.86
CA HIS A 374 21.91 -40.27 -17.91
C HIS A 374 23.43 -40.14 -18.04
N GLY A 375 23.92 -38.89 -18.08
CA GLY A 375 25.29 -38.45 -17.85
C GLY A 375 26.07 -39.31 -16.87
N TYR A 376 25.60 -39.24 -15.63
CA TYR A 376 26.20 -39.83 -14.45
C TYR A 376 26.22 -41.35 -14.52
N LYS A 377 25.13 -41.96 -14.98
CA LYS A 377 25.06 -43.42 -15.13
C LYS A 377 26.18 -43.94 -16.03
N GLU A 378 26.36 -43.32 -17.20
CA GLU A 378 27.40 -43.76 -18.15
C GLU A 378 28.82 -43.50 -17.63
N ALA A 379 29.05 -42.33 -17.01
CA ALA A 379 30.34 -41.99 -16.42
C ALA A 379 30.72 -42.96 -15.28
N ARG A 380 29.74 -43.31 -14.43
CA ARG A 380 29.92 -44.25 -13.31
C ARG A 380 30.19 -45.66 -13.79
N GLU A 381 29.42 -46.16 -14.76
CA GLU A 381 29.63 -47.50 -15.33
C GLU A 381 31.04 -47.67 -15.89
N PHE A 382 31.55 -46.67 -16.64
CA PHE A 382 32.94 -46.71 -17.13
C PHE A 382 33.96 -46.58 -16.01
N HIS A 383 33.77 -45.62 -15.09
CA HIS A 383 34.72 -45.38 -14.00
C HIS A 383 34.84 -46.60 -13.08
N ASP A 384 33.73 -47.23 -12.68
CA ASP A 384 33.74 -48.40 -11.81
C ASP A 384 34.49 -49.57 -12.49
N ALA A 385 34.26 -49.79 -13.79
CA ALA A 385 34.98 -50.81 -14.57
C ALA A 385 36.48 -50.49 -14.70
N TRP A 386 36.82 -49.22 -14.93
CA TRP A 386 38.21 -48.75 -15.00
C TRP A 386 38.93 -48.92 -13.67
N VAL A 387 38.31 -48.54 -12.54
CA VAL A 387 38.88 -48.71 -11.19
C VAL A 387 39.09 -50.19 -10.89
N GLN A 388 38.10 -51.03 -11.21
CA GLN A 388 38.20 -52.47 -11.01
C GLN A 388 39.37 -53.08 -11.79
N LEU A 389 39.52 -52.76 -13.08
CA LEU A 389 40.60 -53.27 -13.92
C LEU A 389 41.96 -52.74 -13.51
N THR A 390 42.09 -51.44 -13.26
CA THR A 390 43.38 -50.84 -12.86
C THR A 390 43.83 -51.35 -11.50
N GLY A 391 42.91 -51.51 -10.54
CA GLY A 391 43.18 -52.14 -9.24
C GLY A 391 43.67 -53.58 -9.41
N TRP A 392 42.93 -54.40 -10.18
CA TRP A 392 43.31 -55.78 -10.45
C TRP A 392 44.66 -55.90 -11.17
N LEU A 393 44.93 -55.04 -12.16
CA LEU A 393 46.21 -54.99 -12.87
C LEU A 393 47.36 -54.64 -11.93
N LYS A 394 47.16 -53.67 -11.03
CA LYS A 394 48.17 -53.26 -10.04
C LYS A 394 48.51 -54.40 -9.08
N ASP A 395 47.52 -55.16 -8.61
CA ASP A 395 47.76 -56.30 -7.71
C ASP A 395 48.36 -57.50 -8.44
N THR A 396 47.99 -57.72 -9.70
CA THR A 396 48.62 -58.71 -10.57
C THR A 396 50.08 -58.35 -10.83
N GLU A 397 50.37 -57.07 -11.11
CA GLU A 397 51.71 -56.55 -11.30
C GLU A 397 52.58 -56.76 -10.06
N LYS A 398 52.08 -56.41 -8.87
CA LYS A 398 52.76 -56.69 -7.60
C LYS A 398 53.06 -58.18 -7.44
N THR A 399 52.10 -59.05 -7.77
CA THR A 399 52.31 -60.51 -7.69
C THR A 399 53.44 -60.97 -8.61
N LEU A 400 53.50 -60.42 -9.83
CA LEU A 400 54.57 -60.70 -10.80
C LEU A 400 55.94 -60.16 -10.34
N ASP A 401 55.93 -59.03 -9.64
CA ASP A 401 57.13 -58.42 -9.05
C ASP A 401 57.61 -59.20 -7.81
N THR A 402 56.73 -59.69 -6.94
CA THR A 402 57.11 -60.59 -5.83
C THR A 402 57.71 -61.90 -6.36
N LEU A 403 57.10 -62.48 -7.39
CA LEU A 403 57.67 -63.64 -8.09
C LEU A 403 59.04 -63.32 -8.72
N ALA A 404 59.37 -62.04 -8.93
CA ALA A 404 60.71 -61.65 -9.36
C ALA A 404 61.78 -61.85 -8.31
N GLU A 405 61.44 -61.44 -7.11
CA GLU A 405 62.37 -61.33 -5.99
C GLU A 405 62.64 -62.71 -5.40
N GLU A 406 61.67 -63.63 -5.49
CA GLU A 406 61.76 -65.03 -5.03
C GLU A 406 62.65 -65.94 -5.91
N THR A 407 63.71 -65.40 -6.53
CA THR A 407 64.59 -66.20 -7.41
C THR A 407 65.24 -67.34 -6.61
N SER A 408 65.05 -68.59 -7.06
CA SER A 408 65.57 -69.78 -6.39
C SER A 408 66.24 -70.72 -7.38
N ASN A 409 67.35 -71.35 -6.97
CA ASN A 409 68.07 -72.36 -7.77
C ASN A 409 67.46 -73.77 -7.65
N ASP A 410 66.40 -73.91 -6.83
CA ASP A 410 65.69 -75.16 -6.60
C ASP A 410 64.63 -75.39 -7.69
N ALA A 411 64.83 -76.45 -8.49
CA ALA A 411 63.94 -76.83 -9.58
C ALA A 411 62.47 -77.03 -9.15
N VAL A 412 62.22 -77.48 -7.91
CA VAL A 412 60.85 -77.68 -7.40
C VAL A 412 60.16 -76.33 -7.19
N LYS A 413 60.88 -75.35 -6.63
CA LYS A 413 60.36 -73.99 -6.44
C LYS A 413 60.13 -73.26 -7.76
N ILE A 414 61.04 -73.42 -8.72
CA ILE A 414 60.87 -72.85 -10.08
C ILE A 414 59.62 -73.42 -10.75
N LYS A 415 59.39 -74.74 -10.68
CA LYS A 415 58.16 -75.37 -11.22
C LYS A 415 56.89 -74.81 -10.57
N LYS A 416 56.90 -74.61 -9.24
CA LYS A 416 55.77 -73.99 -8.52
C LYS A 416 55.51 -72.54 -8.95
N HIS A 417 56.57 -71.76 -9.21
CA HIS A 417 56.44 -70.40 -9.74
C HIS A 417 55.87 -70.39 -11.16
N LEU A 418 56.27 -71.34 -12.01
CA LEU A 418 55.71 -71.53 -13.35
C LEU A 418 54.22 -71.91 -13.32
N GLU A 419 53.79 -72.74 -12.38
CA GLU A 419 52.36 -73.06 -12.19
C GLU A 419 51.55 -71.81 -11.82
N LYS A 420 52.05 -71.01 -10.87
CA LYS A 420 51.41 -69.74 -10.48
C LYS A 420 51.36 -68.74 -11.65
N LEU A 421 52.39 -68.70 -12.51
CA LEU A 421 52.36 -67.88 -13.73
C LEU A 421 51.33 -68.37 -14.76
N ARG A 422 51.18 -69.68 -14.94
CA ARG A 422 50.13 -70.24 -15.80
C ARG A 422 48.74 -69.85 -15.30
N GLU A 423 48.54 -69.80 -13.99
CA GLU A 423 47.29 -69.32 -13.38
C GLU A 423 47.06 -67.82 -13.68
N ILE A 424 48.08 -66.98 -13.49
CA ILE A 424 48.01 -65.55 -13.84
C ILE A 424 47.68 -65.35 -15.32
N GLN A 425 48.26 -66.16 -16.21
CA GLN A 425 48.00 -66.10 -17.64
C GLN A 425 46.57 -66.53 -18.01
N ARG A 426 46.05 -67.59 -17.39
CA ARG A 426 44.63 -67.97 -17.53
C ARG A 426 43.70 -66.86 -17.05
N ASN A 427 44.05 -66.21 -15.94
CA ASN A 427 43.28 -65.09 -15.42
C ASN A 427 43.33 -63.88 -16.36
N LEU A 428 44.49 -63.56 -16.95
CA LEU A 428 44.63 -62.53 -17.99
C LEU A 428 43.73 -62.81 -19.20
N GLN A 429 43.74 -64.04 -19.72
CA GLN A 429 42.85 -64.44 -20.81
C GLN A 429 41.37 -64.29 -20.44
N SER A 430 40.98 -64.70 -19.22
CA SER A 430 39.59 -64.54 -18.76
C SER A 430 39.16 -63.08 -18.64
N LYS A 431 40.10 -62.16 -18.37
CA LYS A 431 39.85 -60.72 -18.20
C LYS A 431 39.91 -59.93 -19.51
N GLU A 432 40.39 -60.51 -20.60
CA GLU A 432 40.55 -59.86 -21.90
C GLU A 432 39.22 -59.30 -22.42
N SER A 433 38.16 -60.10 -22.38
CA SER A 433 36.82 -59.65 -22.80
C SER A 433 36.30 -58.45 -21.98
N PHE A 434 36.62 -58.40 -20.68
CA PHE A 434 36.24 -57.30 -19.80
C PHE A 434 37.08 -56.04 -20.06
N TYR A 435 38.37 -56.19 -20.32
CA TYR A 435 39.24 -55.11 -20.79
C TYR A 435 38.73 -54.52 -22.11
N ASP A 436 38.46 -55.36 -23.12
CA ASP A 436 37.98 -54.92 -24.43
C ASP A 436 36.63 -54.19 -24.33
N SER A 437 35.71 -54.72 -23.51
CA SER A 437 34.43 -54.06 -23.23
C SER A 437 34.63 -52.71 -22.54
N THR A 438 35.54 -52.62 -21.57
CA THR A 438 35.81 -51.36 -20.86
C THR A 438 36.44 -50.32 -21.80
N MET A 439 37.36 -50.75 -22.67
CA MET A 439 37.97 -49.88 -23.68
C MET A 439 36.95 -49.41 -24.73
N ARG A 440 36.04 -50.29 -25.15
CA ARG A 440 34.94 -49.93 -26.06
C ARG A 440 33.99 -48.92 -25.41
N ASN A 441 33.61 -49.16 -24.15
CA ASN A 441 32.74 -48.26 -23.39
C ASN A 441 33.40 -46.89 -23.22
N GLY A 442 34.69 -46.83 -22.86
CA GLY A 442 35.43 -45.58 -22.74
C GLY A 442 35.51 -44.80 -24.06
N LYS A 443 35.69 -45.48 -25.19
CA LYS A 443 35.66 -44.85 -26.51
C LYS A 443 34.27 -44.29 -26.85
N GLY A 444 33.22 -45.09 -26.67
CA GLY A 444 31.84 -44.63 -26.91
C GLY A 444 31.38 -43.54 -25.95
N LEU A 445 31.94 -43.49 -24.74
CA LEU A 445 31.73 -42.42 -23.77
C LEU A 445 32.39 -41.12 -24.25
N MET A 446 33.63 -41.20 -24.73
CA MET A 446 34.40 -40.06 -25.27
C MET A 446 33.76 -39.48 -26.54
N ASP A 447 33.20 -40.31 -27.44
CA ASP A 447 32.46 -39.86 -28.61
C ASP A 447 31.23 -38.99 -28.26
N ARG A 448 30.69 -39.17 -27.04
CA ARG A 448 29.51 -38.46 -26.51
C ARG A 448 29.88 -37.45 -25.42
N ALA A 449 31.17 -37.28 -25.14
CA ALA A 449 31.67 -36.37 -24.14
C ALA A 449 31.90 -34.97 -24.74
N PRO A 450 31.75 -33.91 -23.94
CA PRO A 450 32.22 -32.59 -24.37
C PRO A 450 33.74 -32.58 -24.53
N LYS A 451 34.25 -31.68 -25.39
CA LYS A 451 35.70 -31.57 -25.67
C LYS A 451 36.57 -31.33 -24.44
N SER A 452 36.02 -30.73 -23.38
CA SER A 452 36.70 -30.54 -22.09
C SER A 452 37.15 -31.87 -21.46
N ASP A 453 36.39 -32.93 -21.71
CA ASP A 453 36.55 -34.21 -21.04
C ASP A 453 37.54 -35.13 -21.78
N GLU A 454 37.81 -34.84 -23.05
CA GLU A 454 38.63 -35.66 -23.94
C GLU A 454 40.02 -35.92 -23.34
N THR A 455 40.63 -34.89 -22.74
CA THR A 455 41.96 -35.00 -22.13
C THR A 455 41.97 -35.99 -20.95
N VAL A 456 40.97 -35.91 -20.06
CA VAL A 456 40.85 -36.77 -18.88
C VAL A 456 40.52 -38.20 -19.29
N LEU A 457 39.52 -38.38 -20.16
CA LEU A 457 39.08 -39.71 -20.62
C LEU A 457 40.19 -40.40 -21.43
N SER A 458 40.88 -39.67 -22.31
CA SER A 458 42.01 -40.21 -23.06
C SER A 458 43.16 -40.63 -22.14
N LYS A 459 43.43 -39.86 -21.08
CA LYS A 459 44.44 -40.20 -20.08
C LYS A 459 44.08 -41.50 -19.35
N MET A 460 42.85 -41.62 -18.82
CA MET A 460 42.37 -42.84 -18.16
C MET A 460 42.49 -44.07 -19.08
N MET A 461 42.11 -43.92 -20.35
CA MET A 461 42.18 -44.97 -21.36
C MET A 461 43.62 -45.38 -21.68
N SER A 462 44.54 -44.41 -21.78
CA SER A 462 45.97 -44.68 -21.98
C SER A 462 46.56 -45.39 -20.78
N GLU A 463 46.29 -44.92 -19.56
CA GLU A 463 46.78 -45.54 -18.33
C GLU A 463 46.35 -47.01 -18.23
N LEU A 464 45.08 -47.31 -18.50
CA LEU A 464 44.57 -48.68 -18.49
C LEU A 464 45.25 -49.53 -19.58
N LYS A 465 45.40 -49.00 -20.80
CA LYS A 465 46.07 -49.68 -21.92
C LYS A 465 47.53 -49.98 -21.62
N ASP A 466 48.25 -49.02 -21.05
CA ASP A 466 49.67 -49.16 -20.74
C ASP A 466 49.88 -50.12 -19.57
N SER A 467 49.00 -50.10 -18.57
CA SER A 467 49.02 -51.04 -17.45
C SER A 467 48.73 -52.47 -17.91
N TRP A 468 47.73 -52.66 -18.78
CA TRP A 468 47.41 -53.96 -19.36
C TRP A 468 48.59 -54.53 -20.13
N LYS A 469 49.18 -53.75 -21.04
CA LYS A 469 50.37 -54.14 -21.81
C LYS A 469 51.54 -54.49 -20.92
N ARG A 470 51.81 -53.69 -19.88
CA ARG A 470 52.91 -53.89 -18.93
C ARG A 470 52.77 -55.22 -18.20
N VAL A 471 51.58 -55.52 -17.68
CA VAL A 471 51.31 -56.79 -16.97
C VAL A 471 51.44 -57.99 -17.92
N CYS A 472 50.91 -57.90 -19.14
CA CYS A 472 51.08 -58.95 -20.15
C CYS A 472 52.56 -59.20 -20.47
N GLN A 473 53.33 -58.14 -20.72
CA GLN A 473 54.77 -58.23 -21.00
C GLN A 473 55.55 -58.82 -19.83
N LYS A 474 55.33 -58.30 -18.61
CA LYS A 474 55.97 -58.82 -17.38
C LYS A 474 55.67 -60.31 -17.18
N SER A 475 54.43 -60.74 -17.44
CA SER A 475 54.04 -62.15 -17.32
C SER A 475 54.82 -63.05 -18.29
N VAL A 476 54.92 -62.65 -19.56
CA VAL A 476 55.65 -63.42 -20.59
C VAL A 476 57.16 -63.42 -20.33
N GLU A 477 57.74 -62.27 -20.01
CA GLU A 477 59.18 -62.18 -19.68
C GLU A 477 59.52 -63.01 -18.45
N ARG A 478 58.67 -62.99 -17.42
CA ARG A 478 58.87 -63.79 -16.21
C ARG A 478 58.81 -65.28 -16.50
N GLN A 479 57.84 -65.71 -17.32
CA GLN A 479 57.75 -67.11 -17.75
C GLN A 479 59.04 -67.55 -18.44
N ARG A 480 59.51 -66.78 -19.44
CA ARG A 480 60.74 -67.08 -20.16
C ARG A 480 61.94 -67.22 -19.23
N LYS A 481 62.11 -66.30 -18.27
CA LYS A 481 63.21 -66.34 -17.30
C LYS A 481 63.16 -67.58 -16.40
N PHE A 482 61.98 -67.99 -15.94
CA PHE A 482 61.87 -69.21 -15.14
C PHE A 482 62.03 -70.49 -15.95
N GLU A 483 61.59 -70.53 -17.21
CA GLU A 483 61.83 -71.67 -18.10
C GLU A 483 63.33 -71.83 -18.39
N GLU A 484 64.05 -70.72 -18.63
CA GLU A 484 65.50 -70.71 -18.79
C GLU A 484 66.22 -71.14 -17.49
N ALA A 485 65.80 -70.62 -16.34
CA ALA A 485 66.34 -71.04 -15.05
C ALA A 485 66.08 -72.53 -14.75
N LEU A 486 64.90 -73.05 -15.12
CA LEU A 486 64.58 -74.46 -14.97
C LEU A 486 65.45 -75.34 -15.86
N LEU A 487 65.70 -74.91 -17.10
CA LEU A 487 66.60 -75.60 -18.03
C LEU A 487 68.03 -75.64 -17.49
N LEU A 488 68.58 -74.50 -17.05
CA LEU A 488 69.91 -74.41 -16.48
C LEU A 488 70.05 -75.23 -15.19
N SER A 489 69.03 -75.21 -14.32
CA SER A 489 68.99 -76.04 -13.11
C SER A 489 68.97 -77.54 -13.46
N GLY A 490 68.23 -77.94 -14.49
CA GLY A 490 68.23 -79.31 -15.02
C GLY A 490 69.59 -79.72 -15.59
N GLN A 491 70.19 -78.88 -16.43
CA GLN A 491 71.53 -79.12 -16.98
C GLN A 491 72.61 -79.22 -15.88
N PHE A 492 72.53 -78.38 -14.86
CA PHE A 492 73.42 -78.45 -13.70
C PHE A 492 73.22 -79.73 -12.90
N ALA A 493 71.96 -80.14 -12.67
CA ALA A 493 71.66 -81.40 -11.99
C ALA A 493 72.19 -82.62 -12.77
N ASP A 494 72.00 -82.64 -14.10
CA ASP A 494 72.51 -83.69 -14.97
C ASP A 494 74.06 -83.71 -14.99
N ALA A 495 74.70 -82.54 -15.07
CA ALA A 495 76.16 -82.42 -15.03
C ALA A 495 76.74 -82.85 -13.67
N LEU A 496 76.10 -82.45 -12.56
CA LEU A 496 76.47 -82.87 -11.21
C LEU A 496 76.29 -84.38 -11.03
N GLN A 497 75.19 -84.95 -11.52
CA GLN A 497 74.95 -86.39 -11.48
C GLN A 497 75.99 -87.14 -12.30
N ALA A 498 76.32 -86.66 -13.51
CA ALA A 498 77.39 -87.22 -14.33
C ALA A 498 78.76 -87.14 -13.64
N LEU A 499 79.07 -86.03 -12.95
CA LEU A 499 80.29 -85.89 -12.15
C LEU A 499 80.30 -86.84 -10.96
N LEU A 500 79.19 -86.98 -10.23
CA LEU A 500 79.06 -87.90 -9.09
C LEU A 500 79.20 -89.36 -9.54
N ASP A 501 78.59 -89.74 -10.66
CA ASP A 501 78.71 -91.10 -11.20
C ASP A 501 80.11 -91.37 -11.74
N TRP A 502 80.76 -90.37 -12.35
CA TRP A 502 82.18 -90.43 -12.67
C TRP A 502 83.03 -90.59 -11.40
N LEU A 503 82.85 -89.75 -10.37
CA LEU A 503 83.56 -89.84 -9.10
C LEU A 503 83.37 -91.21 -8.42
N ARG A 504 82.16 -91.77 -8.45
CA ARG A 504 81.88 -93.13 -7.93
C ARG A 504 82.68 -94.18 -8.68
N LYS A 505 82.68 -94.14 -10.02
CA LYS A 505 83.45 -95.07 -10.87
C LYS A 505 84.96 -94.91 -10.67
N THR A 506 85.45 -93.67 -10.65
CA THR A 506 86.87 -93.34 -10.45
C THR A 506 87.33 -93.75 -9.04
N LYS A 507 86.53 -93.50 -8.01
CA LYS A 507 86.79 -93.98 -6.64
C LYS A 507 86.82 -95.50 -6.55
N ALA A 508 85.89 -96.19 -7.22
CA ALA A 508 85.89 -97.66 -7.26
C ALA A 508 87.17 -98.21 -7.93
N ARG A 509 87.60 -97.59 -9.04
CA ARG A 509 88.83 -97.94 -9.76
C ARG A 509 90.12 -97.64 -8.98
N LEU A 510 90.14 -96.59 -8.16
CA LEU A 510 91.25 -96.28 -7.24
C LEU A 510 91.30 -97.20 -6.01
N ALA A 511 90.18 -97.80 -5.63
CA ALA A 511 90.07 -98.71 -4.50
C ALA A 511 90.33 -100.18 -4.87
N GLU A 512 90.62 -100.48 -6.14
CA GLU A 512 91.10 -101.80 -6.57
C GLU A 512 92.54 -102.01 -6.07
N ASP A 513 92.70 -102.78 -4.99
CA ASP A 513 94.00 -103.23 -4.49
C ASP A 513 94.55 -104.36 -5.39
N GLY A 514 95.12 -103.96 -6.53
CA GLY A 514 95.91 -104.84 -7.40
C GLY A 514 97.41 -104.83 -7.04
N PRO A 515 98.17 -105.89 -7.37
CA PRO A 515 99.61 -105.92 -7.14
C PRO A 515 100.33 -104.83 -7.96
N VAL A 516 100.97 -103.88 -7.29
CA VAL A 516 101.74 -102.77 -7.91
C VAL A 516 103.14 -103.17 -8.40
N HIS A 517 103.37 -104.46 -8.61
CA HIS A 517 104.68 -105.05 -8.94
C HIS A 517 104.50 -106.16 -9.98
N GLY A 518 105.41 -106.21 -10.97
CA GLY A 518 105.35 -107.10 -12.13
C GLY A 518 106.49 -106.82 -13.11
N ASP A 519 106.38 -107.34 -14.34
CA ASP A 519 107.29 -107.03 -15.45
C ASP A 519 107.14 -105.57 -15.94
N LEU A 520 108.15 -105.08 -16.68
CA LEU A 520 108.27 -103.66 -17.06
C LEU A 520 107.05 -103.16 -17.82
N ASP A 521 106.46 -103.97 -18.72
CA ASP A 521 105.25 -103.60 -19.47
C ASP A 521 104.04 -103.41 -18.56
N THR A 522 103.85 -104.28 -17.56
CA THR A 522 102.73 -104.18 -16.62
C THR A 522 102.83 -102.94 -15.73
N VAL A 523 104.02 -102.64 -15.19
CA VAL A 523 104.23 -101.43 -14.38
C VAL A 523 104.13 -100.16 -15.23
N THR A 524 104.65 -100.17 -16.46
CA THR A 524 104.53 -99.03 -17.39
C THR A 524 103.07 -98.77 -17.75
N THR A 525 102.28 -99.83 -17.97
CA THR A 525 100.84 -99.74 -18.23
C THR A 525 100.06 -99.19 -17.03
N LEU A 526 100.42 -99.58 -15.80
CA LEU A 526 99.83 -99.04 -14.56
C LEU A 526 100.16 -97.54 -14.37
N VAL A 527 101.39 -97.12 -14.66
CA VAL A 527 101.81 -95.70 -14.62
C VAL A 527 101.10 -94.89 -15.71
N GLU A 528 100.96 -95.44 -16.92
CA GLU A 528 100.21 -94.81 -18.02
C GLU A 528 98.74 -94.64 -17.63
N HIS A 529 98.11 -95.67 -17.04
CA HIS A 529 96.74 -95.59 -16.52
C HIS A 529 96.58 -94.58 -15.39
N HIS A 530 97.56 -94.42 -14.52
CA HIS A 530 97.56 -93.41 -13.45
C HIS A 530 97.73 -92.00 -14.03
N ARG A 531 98.67 -91.77 -14.96
CA ARG A 531 98.83 -90.50 -15.68
C ARG A 531 97.58 -90.13 -16.49
N GLN A 532 96.93 -91.10 -17.11
CA GLN A 532 95.67 -90.89 -17.83
C GLN A 532 94.58 -90.40 -16.85
N LEU A 533 94.53 -90.99 -15.66
CA LEU A 533 93.58 -90.60 -14.61
C LEU A 533 93.89 -89.21 -14.04
N GLU A 534 95.16 -88.87 -13.82
CA GLU A 534 95.59 -87.50 -13.47
C GLU A 534 95.19 -86.49 -14.55
N SER A 535 95.40 -86.81 -15.84
CA SER A 535 94.99 -85.95 -16.95
C SER A 535 93.47 -85.77 -17.06
N ASP A 536 92.70 -86.82 -16.75
CA ASP A 536 91.24 -86.75 -16.76
C ASP A 536 90.71 -85.95 -15.55
N LEU A 537 91.42 -85.97 -14.43
CA LEU A 537 91.12 -85.16 -13.24
C LEU A 537 91.37 -83.67 -13.50
N ASP A 538 92.45 -83.33 -14.19
CA ASP A 538 92.77 -81.95 -14.60
C ASP A 538 91.76 -81.34 -15.60
N LYS A 539 90.97 -82.16 -16.28
CA LYS A 539 90.00 -81.75 -17.31
C LYS A 539 88.57 -81.56 -16.80
N ARG A 540 88.28 -81.89 -15.53
CA ARG A 540 86.93 -81.87 -14.93
C ARG A 540 86.81 -80.73 -13.95
#